data_AF-A0A1W1BWT5-F1
#
_entry.id   AF-A0A1W1BWT5-F1
#
_cell.length_a   1.000
_cell.length_b   1.000
_cell.length_c   1.000
_cell.angle_alpha   90.00
_cell.angle_beta   90.00
_cell.angle_gamma   90.00
#
_symmetry.space_group_name_H-M   'P 1'
#
loop_
_entity.id
_entity.type
_entity.pdbx_description
1 polymer ?
#
loop_
_entity_poly.entity_id
_entity_poly.type
_entity_poly.pdbx_seq_one_letter_code
_entity_poly.pdbx_strand_id
1 'polypeptide(L)'
;MVITVAIGYGLKQLKHSVKTVQSETLLYQSSAILEDIINILKKSPDIKMLKDDNSTEALYLFLTTAPSIPFEIDGLQVNLSFTSARAQFNVNEIATNKFAREYLRAYLSQNYMLSYAYVDVLLDNMSLFKAKNEYNNYNSVIFDENPNLFREYIASKSHLQKINDFYLQEYNDENIQKVPFERLFSYSKDITRAIDLNYATAEVWQLMLGVDAARAETLHAGSGSYQKIEDLGLSSEEKLRLSKFKTSFYEPYILVNIILRKAEEEAHISFEYDIRKEKGSDFVFEI
;
A
#
# COMPACT_ATOMS: atom_id res chain seq x y z
N MET A 1 -50.61 12.81 -9.50
CA MET A 1 -49.58 11.82 -9.10
C MET A 1 -48.56 11.51 -10.20
N VAL A 2 -48.96 11.23 -11.45
CA VAL A 2 -48.02 10.90 -12.56
C VAL A 2 -47.01 12.03 -12.86
N ILE A 3 -47.46 13.29 -12.86
CA ILE A 3 -46.60 14.46 -13.12
C ILE A 3 -45.54 14.64 -12.02
N THR A 4 -45.90 14.42 -10.75
CA THR A 4 -44.99 14.53 -9.60
C THR A 4 -43.91 13.44 -9.60
N VAL A 5 -44.27 12.22 -10.01
CA VAL A 5 -43.33 11.09 -10.18
C VAL A 5 -42.36 11.35 -11.35
N ALA A 6 -42.86 11.91 -12.47
CA ALA A 6 -42.02 12.27 -13.60
C ALA A 6 -41.02 13.39 -13.28
N ILE A 7 -41.44 14.42 -12.53
CA ILE A 7 -40.56 15.50 -12.04
C ILE A 7 -39.51 14.94 -11.07
N GLY A 8 -39.92 14.09 -10.12
CA GLY A 8 -39.00 13.43 -9.19
C GLY A 8 -37.96 12.54 -9.88
N TYR A 9 -38.38 11.78 -10.89
CA TYR A 9 -37.48 10.96 -11.69
C TYR A 9 -36.53 11.81 -12.55
N GLY A 10 -37.02 12.92 -13.13
CA GLY A 10 -36.21 13.87 -13.89
C GLY A 10 -35.15 14.58 -13.04
N LEU A 11 -35.49 14.99 -11.81
CA LEU A 11 -34.54 15.57 -10.86
C LEU A 11 -33.48 14.55 -10.40
N LYS A 12 -33.87 13.28 -10.22
CA LYS A 12 -32.92 12.20 -9.89
C LYS A 12 -31.94 11.93 -11.05
N GLN A 13 -32.44 11.89 -12.28
CA GLN A 13 -31.63 11.77 -13.49
C GLN A 13 -30.67 12.97 -13.63
N LEU A 14 -31.15 14.20 -13.48
CA LEU A 14 -30.30 15.40 -13.50
C LEU A 14 -29.23 15.38 -12.42
N LYS A 15 -29.57 15.01 -11.18
CA LYS A 15 -28.59 14.87 -10.09
C LYS A 15 -27.54 13.80 -10.41
N HIS A 16 -27.95 12.67 -11.00
CA HIS A 16 -27.04 11.63 -11.44
C HIS A 16 -26.13 12.12 -12.56
N SER A 17 -26.67 12.79 -13.59
CA SER A 17 -25.89 13.33 -14.70
C SER A 17 -24.91 14.43 -14.24
N VAL A 18 -25.33 15.31 -13.32
CA VAL A 18 -24.43 16.32 -12.72
C VAL A 18 -23.30 15.63 -11.98
N LYS A 19 -23.59 14.60 -11.16
CA LYS A 19 -22.57 13.81 -10.47
C LYS A 19 -21.63 13.09 -11.45
N THR A 20 -22.15 12.51 -12.54
CA THR A 20 -21.34 11.86 -13.58
C THR A 20 -20.41 12.87 -14.25
N VAL A 21 -20.92 14.02 -14.69
CA VAL A 21 -20.10 15.07 -15.32
C VAL A 21 -19.04 15.63 -14.36
N GLN A 22 -19.39 15.81 -13.08
CA GLN A 22 -18.45 16.23 -12.04
C GLN A 22 -17.34 15.19 -11.86
N SER A 23 -17.69 13.91 -11.73
CA SER A 23 -16.70 12.82 -11.61
C SER A 23 -15.81 12.67 -12.85
N GLU A 24 -16.35 12.80 -14.06
CA GLU A 24 -15.57 12.79 -15.30
C GLU A 24 -14.62 14.00 -15.39
N THR A 25 -15.09 15.17 -14.95
CA THR A 25 -14.26 16.37 -14.88
C THR A 25 -13.12 16.18 -13.87
N LEU A 26 -13.42 15.64 -12.68
CA LEU A 26 -12.42 15.35 -11.65
C LEU A 26 -11.41 14.31 -12.14
N LEU A 27 -11.84 13.24 -12.84
CA LEU A 27 -10.95 12.26 -13.48
C LEU A 27 -10.00 12.89 -14.50
N TYR A 28 -10.52 13.78 -15.35
CA TYR A 28 -9.70 14.48 -16.34
C TYR A 28 -8.68 15.42 -15.66
N GLN A 29 -9.13 16.22 -14.69
CA GLN A 29 -8.26 17.08 -13.89
C GLN A 29 -7.19 16.27 -13.14
N SER A 30 -7.57 15.13 -12.58
CA SER A 30 -6.69 14.20 -11.87
C SER A 30 -5.57 13.67 -12.77
N SER A 31 -5.91 13.33 -14.02
CA SER A 31 -4.96 12.84 -15.02
C SER A 31 -3.95 13.92 -15.43
N ALA A 32 -4.41 15.15 -15.66
CA ALA A 32 -3.54 16.29 -15.97
C ALA A 32 -2.59 16.62 -14.81
N ILE A 33 -3.12 16.67 -13.59
CA ILE A 33 -2.32 16.94 -12.37
C ILE A 33 -1.29 15.85 -12.12
N LEU A 34 -1.65 14.59 -12.36
CA LEU A 34 -0.70 13.50 -12.25
C LEU A 34 0.47 13.67 -13.22
N GLU A 35 0.18 14.00 -14.48
CA GLU A 35 1.22 14.24 -15.48
C GLU A 35 2.14 15.41 -15.09
N ASP A 36 1.55 16.51 -14.60
CA ASP A 36 2.29 17.67 -14.12
C ASP A 36 3.16 17.33 -12.92
N ILE A 37 2.65 16.57 -11.94
CA ILE A 37 3.43 16.13 -10.78
C ILE A 37 4.58 15.23 -11.20
N ILE A 38 4.35 14.27 -12.11
CA ILE A 38 5.45 13.44 -12.66
C ILE A 38 6.50 14.32 -13.34
N ASN A 39 6.08 15.33 -14.11
CA ASN A 39 7.00 16.25 -14.78
C ASN A 39 7.76 17.14 -13.79
N ILE A 40 7.12 17.58 -12.71
CA ILE A 40 7.75 18.31 -11.61
C ILE A 40 8.80 17.42 -10.94
N LEU A 41 8.47 16.17 -10.61
CA LEU A 41 9.41 15.23 -10.00
C LEU A 41 10.64 14.98 -10.89
N LYS A 42 10.44 14.81 -12.20
CA LYS A 42 11.54 14.64 -13.17
C LYS A 42 12.46 15.86 -13.27
N LYS A 43 11.91 17.06 -13.13
CA LYS A 43 12.66 18.32 -13.28
C LYS A 43 13.11 18.91 -11.94
N SER A 44 12.70 18.32 -10.82
CA SER A 44 12.96 18.83 -9.48
C SER A 44 14.47 18.77 -9.16
N PRO A 45 15.08 19.90 -8.77
CA PRO A 45 16.45 19.90 -8.26
C PRO A 45 16.65 18.98 -7.07
N ASP A 46 15.64 18.86 -6.19
CA ASP A 46 15.72 18.02 -4.98
C ASP A 46 15.74 16.53 -5.35
N ILE A 47 14.87 16.10 -6.28
CA ILE A 47 14.87 14.72 -6.78
C ILE A 47 16.18 14.41 -7.51
N LYS A 48 16.71 15.37 -8.28
CA LYS A 48 18.00 15.23 -8.93
C LYS A 48 19.13 15.08 -7.91
N MET A 49 19.12 15.87 -6.84
CA MET A 49 20.09 15.75 -5.74
C MET A 49 20.03 14.37 -5.09
N LEU A 50 18.83 13.82 -4.84
CA LEU A 50 18.68 12.46 -4.33
C LEU A 50 19.28 11.41 -5.25
N LYS A 51 19.09 11.58 -6.56
CA LYS A 51 19.65 10.68 -7.58
C LYS A 51 21.18 10.78 -7.65
N ASP A 52 21.74 11.98 -7.52
CA ASP A 52 23.18 12.24 -7.63
C ASP A 52 23.93 11.82 -6.35
N ASP A 53 23.37 12.07 -5.17
CA ASP A 53 23.93 11.67 -3.87
C ASP A 53 23.76 10.15 -3.65
N ASN A 54 22.56 9.62 -3.95
CA ASN A 54 22.23 8.19 -3.88
C ASN A 54 22.56 7.57 -2.51
N SER A 55 22.21 8.28 -1.43
CA SER A 55 22.48 7.90 -0.04
C SER A 55 21.21 7.84 0.83
N THR A 56 21.28 7.06 1.91
CA THR A 56 20.22 6.93 2.92
C THR A 56 19.91 8.27 3.57
N GLU A 57 20.94 9.03 3.93
CA GLU A 57 20.86 10.31 4.60
C GLU A 57 20.13 11.35 3.75
N ALA A 58 20.45 11.43 2.45
CA ALA A 58 19.80 12.36 1.54
C ALA A 58 18.30 12.04 1.39
N LEU A 59 17.96 10.76 1.21
CA LEU A 59 16.56 10.33 1.13
C LEU A 59 15.80 10.60 2.43
N TYR A 60 16.43 10.37 3.57
CA TYR A 60 15.83 10.61 4.88
C TYR A 60 15.56 12.09 5.10
N LEU A 61 16.53 12.95 4.77
CA LEU A 61 16.37 14.40 4.84
C LEU A 61 15.22 14.87 3.94
N PHE A 62 15.14 14.38 2.70
CA PHE A 62 14.04 14.72 1.79
C PHE A 62 12.67 14.32 2.36
N LEU A 63 12.51 13.08 2.81
CA LEU A 63 11.23 12.57 3.30
C LEU A 63 10.79 13.22 4.62
N THR A 64 11.72 13.70 5.45
CA THR A 64 11.41 14.34 6.73
C THR A 64 11.15 15.84 6.62
N THR A 65 11.75 16.53 5.64
CA THR A 65 11.66 17.99 5.51
C THR A 65 10.42 18.49 4.77
N ALA A 66 9.86 17.69 3.85
CA ALA A 66 8.65 18.05 3.11
C ALA A 66 7.65 16.89 3.02
N PRO A 67 7.11 16.41 4.15
CA PRO A 67 6.20 15.27 4.15
C PRO A 67 4.88 15.56 3.42
N SER A 68 4.44 16.83 3.39
CA SER A 68 3.20 17.26 2.76
C SER A 68 3.31 18.69 2.22
N ILE A 69 2.86 18.89 0.98
CA ILE A 69 2.87 20.16 0.25
C ILE A 69 1.42 20.46 -0.18
N PRO A 70 0.69 21.31 0.57
CA PRO A 70 -0.62 21.78 0.16
C PRO A 70 -0.49 22.94 -0.85
N PHE A 71 -1.30 22.91 -1.91
CA PHE A 71 -1.45 24.01 -2.86
C PHE A 71 -2.85 24.02 -3.51
N GLU A 72 -3.20 25.08 -4.23
CA GLU A 72 -4.49 25.23 -4.90
C GLU A 72 -4.30 25.61 -6.37
N ILE A 73 -5.08 25.00 -7.26
CA ILE A 73 -5.11 25.33 -8.69
C ILE A 73 -6.57 25.50 -9.11
N ASP A 74 -6.97 26.70 -9.52
CA ASP A 74 -8.33 26.99 -10.02
C ASP A 74 -9.46 26.48 -9.09
N GLY A 75 -9.31 26.65 -7.77
CA GLY A 75 -10.28 26.19 -6.77
C GLY A 75 -10.23 24.69 -6.45
N LEU A 76 -9.28 23.95 -7.03
CA LEU A 76 -8.97 22.57 -6.64
C LEU A 76 -7.86 22.57 -5.60
N GLN A 77 -8.17 22.08 -4.40
CA GLN A 77 -7.17 21.88 -3.36
C GLN A 77 -6.39 20.61 -3.65
N VAL A 78 -5.07 20.71 -3.63
CA VAL A 78 -4.15 19.59 -3.86
C VAL A 78 -3.27 19.44 -2.63
N ASN A 79 -3.20 18.24 -2.08
CA ASN A 79 -2.25 17.89 -1.05
C ASN A 79 -1.34 16.77 -1.58
N LEU A 80 -0.07 17.09 -1.77
CA LEU A 80 0.96 16.17 -2.22
C LEU A 80 1.77 15.70 -1.01
N SER A 81 1.92 14.40 -0.79
CA SER A 81 2.77 13.86 0.27
C SER A 81 3.71 12.77 -0.24
N PHE A 82 4.85 12.67 0.43
CA PHE A 82 5.92 11.73 0.09
C PHE A 82 6.23 10.83 1.28
N THR A 83 6.26 9.52 1.04
CA THR A 83 6.77 8.54 1.99
C THR A 83 7.70 7.58 1.26
N SER A 84 8.40 6.70 1.99
CA SER A 84 9.10 5.59 1.34
C SER A 84 8.08 4.60 0.76
N ALA A 85 8.28 4.17 -0.49
CA ALA A 85 7.49 3.09 -1.09
C ALA A 85 7.94 1.69 -0.62
N ARG A 86 8.92 1.63 0.29
CA ARG A 86 9.59 0.39 0.70
C ARG A 86 9.54 0.18 2.21
N ALA A 87 8.65 0.90 2.88
CA ALA A 87 8.40 0.83 4.31
C ALA A 87 7.56 -0.41 4.75
N GLN A 88 6.75 -0.95 3.85
CA GLN A 88 5.78 -2.00 4.14
C GLN A 88 6.18 -3.33 3.50
N PHE A 89 5.74 -4.44 4.10
CA PHE A 89 5.93 -5.78 3.53
C PHE A 89 4.99 -5.99 2.33
N ASN A 90 5.52 -6.43 1.18
CA ASN A 90 4.64 -6.78 0.06
C ASN A 90 3.93 -8.09 0.38
N VAL A 91 2.62 -8.02 0.67
CA VAL A 91 1.82 -9.18 1.10
C VAL A 91 1.88 -10.32 0.09
N ASN A 92 2.05 -10.02 -1.20
CA ASN A 92 2.11 -11.02 -2.27
C ASN A 92 3.35 -11.93 -2.19
N GLU A 93 4.37 -11.55 -1.43
CA GLU A 93 5.56 -12.39 -1.23
C GLU A 93 5.24 -13.73 -0.55
N ILE A 94 4.19 -13.80 0.29
CA ILE A 94 3.82 -15.04 1.00
C ILE A 94 3.42 -16.18 0.06
N ALA A 95 3.06 -15.88 -1.19
CA ALA A 95 2.73 -16.87 -2.19
C ALA A 95 3.94 -17.76 -2.54
N THR A 96 5.15 -17.19 -2.54
CA THR A 96 6.39 -17.91 -2.89
C THR A 96 7.35 -18.08 -1.72
N ASN A 97 7.28 -17.21 -0.70
CA ASN A 97 8.12 -17.25 0.49
C ASN A 97 7.39 -17.95 1.64
N LYS A 98 7.65 -19.25 1.81
CA LYS A 98 7.06 -20.06 2.88
C LYS A 98 7.40 -19.53 4.28
N PHE A 99 8.62 -19.01 4.48
CA PHE A 99 9.00 -18.47 5.79
C PHE A 99 8.21 -17.20 6.13
N ALA A 100 8.11 -16.26 5.20
CA ALA A 100 7.29 -15.06 5.38
C ALA A 100 5.82 -15.40 5.64
N ARG A 101 5.28 -16.42 4.97
CA ARG A 101 3.93 -16.93 5.22
C ARG A 101 3.73 -17.42 6.65
N GLU A 102 4.62 -18.28 7.15
CA GLU A 102 4.50 -18.79 8.53
C GLU A 102 4.74 -17.68 9.57
N TYR A 103 5.65 -16.74 9.30
CA TYR A 103 5.85 -15.59 10.18
C TYR A 103 4.64 -14.65 10.18
N LEU A 104 3.97 -14.45 9.05
CA LEU A 104 2.72 -13.68 9.00
C LEU A 104 1.61 -14.38 9.79
N ARG A 105 1.44 -15.70 9.64
CA ARG A 105 0.49 -16.48 10.46
C ARG A 105 0.76 -16.30 11.95
N ALA A 106 2.00 -16.48 12.38
CA ALA A 106 2.39 -16.31 13.77
C ALA A 106 2.16 -14.87 14.27
N TYR A 107 2.57 -13.87 13.50
CA TYR A 107 2.40 -12.45 13.83
C TYR A 107 0.91 -12.10 14.01
N LEU A 108 0.05 -12.49 13.07
CA LEU A 108 -1.37 -12.18 13.13
C LEU A 108 -2.09 -12.91 14.27
N SER A 109 -1.75 -14.17 14.53
CA SER A 109 -2.32 -14.93 15.64
C SER A 109 -1.88 -14.39 17.00
N GLN A 110 -0.59 -14.08 17.17
CA GLN A 110 -0.05 -13.64 18.45
C GLN A 110 -0.48 -12.21 18.82
N ASN A 111 -0.55 -11.31 17.84
CA ASN A 111 -0.84 -9.89 18.10
C ASN A 111 -2.31 -9.53 17.94
N TYR A 112 -3.07 -10.29 17.15
CA TYR A 112 -4.46 -9.97 16.81
C TYR A 112 -5.42 -11.13 16.97
N MET A 113 -4.98 -12.29 17.48
CA MET A 113 -5.82 -13.47 17.71
C MET A 113 -6.52 -14.00 16.43
N LEU A 114 -5.98 -13.68 15.25
CA LEU A 114 -6.52 -14.16 13.99
C LEU A 114 -6.22 -15.64 13.75
N SER A 115 -7.19 -16.34 13.17
CA SER A 115 -6.98 -17.70 12.70
C SER A 115 -5.98 -17.75 11.53
N TYR A 116 -5.20 -18.82 11.46
CA TYR A 116 -4.30 -19.08 10.33
C TYR A 116 -5.04 -19.19 8.99
N ALA A 117 -6.34 -19.51 9.03
CA ALA A 117 -7.20 -19.56 7.86
C ALA A 117 -7.23 -18.21 7.11
N TYR A 118 -7.04 -17.07 7.79
CA TYR A 118 -6.99 -15.77 7.10
C TYR A 118 -5.85 -15.71 6.08
N VAL A 119 -4.67 -16.23 6.43
CA VAL A 119 -3.53 -16.27 5.51
C VAL A 119 -3.80 -17.20 4.32
N ASP A 120 -4.61 -18.26 4.52
CA ASP A 120 -5.03 -19.14 3.42
C ASP A 120 -6.00 -18.44 2.47
N VAL A 121 -6.92 -17.62 2.99
CA VAL A 121 -7.78 -16.75 2.18
C VAL A 121 -6.93 -15.74 1.38
N LEU A 122 -5.91 -15.13 1.98
CA LEU A 122 -4.99 -14.24 1.24
C LEU A 122 -4.30 -14.99 0.07
N LEU A 123 -3.82 -16.20 0.31
CA LEU A 123 -3.14 -17.02 -0.70
C LEU A 123 -4.04 -17.43 -1.86
N ASP A 124 -5.35 -17.60 -1.61
CA ASP A 124 -6.31 -17.89 -2.67
C ASP A 124 -6.40 -16.77 -3.72
N ASN A 125 -6.11 -15.53 -3.31
CA ASN A 125 -6.10 -14.33 -4.15
C ASN A 125 -4.74 -14.04 -4.82
N MET A 126 -3.83 -15.02 -4.86
CA MET A 126 -2.45 -14.88 -5.38
C MET A 126 -2.09 -15.92 -6.45
N SER A 127 -3.02 -16.23 -7.36
CA SER A 127 -2.89 -17.29 -8.37
C SER A 127 -1.74 -17.12 -9.35
N LEU A 128 -1.26 -15.89 -9.59
CA LEU A 128 -0.15 -15.63 -10.51
C LEU A 128 1.13 -16.37 -10.11
N PHE A 129 1.27 -16.61 -8.81
CA PHE A 129 2.44 -17.25 -8.22
C PHE A 129 2.22 -18.73 -7.90
N LYS A 130 1.02 -19.26 -8.15
CA LYS A 130 0.68 -20.69 -7.97
C LYS A 130 1.21 -21.50 -9.15
N ALA A 131 1.53 -22.77 -8.91
CA ALA A 131 1.91 -23.69 -9.98
C ALA A 131 0.72 -23.98 -10.90
N LYS A 132 0.96 -24.34 -12.18
CA LYS A 132 -0.13 -24.57 -13.17
C LYS A 132 -1.13 -25.65 -12.76
N ASN A 133 -0.72 -26.61 -11.94
CA ASN A 133 -1.56 -27.68 -11.42
C ASN A 133 -2.35 -27.28 -10.16
N GLU A 134 -2.17 -26.07 -9.65
CA GLU A 134 -2.84 -25.53 -8.48
C GLU A 134 -3.89 -24.45 -8.83
N TYR A 135 -4.07 -24.15 -10.13
CA TYR A 135 -5.16 -23.30 -10.60
C TYR A 135 -6.49 -23.94 -10.19
N ASN A 136 -7.28 -23.20 -9.42
CA ASN A 136 -8.56 -23.61 -8.81
C ASN A 136 -8.49 -24.55 -7.62
N ASN A 137 -7.30 -24.79 -7.03
CA ASN A 137 -7.23 -25.35 -5.69
C ASN A 137 -7.22 -24.20 -4.67
N TYR A 138 -8.40 -23.90 -4.15
CA TYR A 138 -8.63 -22.85 -3.17
C TYR A 138 -8.88 -23.45 -1.79
N ASN A 139 -8.35 -22.80 -0.76
CA ASN A 139 -8.55 -23.20 0.63
C ASN A 139 -9.89 -22.66 1.19
N SER A 140 -10.53 -21.76 0.47
CA SER A 140 -11.75 -21.06 0.86
C SER A 140 -12.76 -20.97 -0.29
N VAL A 141 -14.01 -20.64 0.06
CA VAL A 141 -15.13 -20.42 -0.87
C VAL A 141 -15.22 -18.97 -1.38
N ILE A 142 -14.16 -18.15 -1.20
CA ILE A 142 -14.19 -16.72 -1.53
C ILE A 142 -14.65 -16.44 -2.96
N PHE A 143 -14.29 -17.30 -3.90
CA PHE A 143 -14.63 -17.14 -5.32
C PHE A 143 -15.99 -17.72 -5.71
N ASP A 144 -16.60 -18.53 -4.84
CA ASP A 144 -17.98 -18.95 -5.02
C ASP A 144 -18.92 -17.79 -4.66
N GLU A 145 -18.60 -17.06 -3.59
CA GLU A 145 -19.33 -15.86 -3.16
C GLU A 145 -18.97 -14.61 -3.98
N ASN A 146 -17.73 -14.52 -4.45
CA ASN A 146 -17.23 -13.40 -5.24
C ASN A 146 -16.62 -13.87 -6.59
N PRO A 147 -17.43 -14.34 -7.56
CA PRO A 147 -16.92 -14.92 -8.82
C PRO A 147 -16.02 -13.98 -9.62
N ASN A 148 -16.29 -12.66 -9.55
CA ASN A 148 -15.58 -11.62 -10.30
C ASN A 148 -14.40 -11.00 -9.53
N LEU A 149 -14.06 -11.51 -8.35
CA LEU A 149 -12.91 -11.01 -7.59
C LEU A 149 -11.61 -11.29 -8.36
N PHE A 150 -10.71 -10.31 -8.37
CA PHE A 150 -9.40 -10.43 -9.00
C PHE A 150 -8.54 -11.46 -8.25
N ARG A 151 -7.85 -12.36 -8.96
CA ARG A 151 -7.23 -13.55 -8.34
C ARG A 151 -5.73 -13.63 -8.47
N GLU A 152 -5.10 -12.78 -9.28
CA GLU A 152 -3.67 -12.94 -9.59
C GLU A 152 -2.77 -12.59 -8.42
N TYR A 153 -3.07 -11.48 -7.74
CA TYR A 153 -2.36 -10.97 -6.56
C TYR A 153 -3.25 -9.96 -5.82
N ILE A 154 -2.90 -9.62 -4.59
CA ILE A 154 -3.55 -8.54 -3.85
C ILE A 154 -3.02 -7.22 -4.39
N ALA A 155 -3.90 -6.49 -5.08
CA ALA A 155 -3.51 -5.40 -5.99
C ALA A 155 -3.68 -4.00 -5.38
N SER A 156 -4.47 -3.88 -4.32
CA SER A 156 -4.72 -2.60 -3.66
C SER A 156 -5.32 -2.82 -2.28
N LYS A 157 -5.39 -1.74 -1.49
CA LYS A 157 -6.12 -1.71 -0.22
C LYS A 157 -7.59 -2.06 -0.39
N SER A 158 -8.25 -1.52 -1.43
CA SER A 158 -9.64 -1.85 -1.75
C SER A 158 -9.82 -3.34 -2.08
N HIS A 159 -8.86 -3.95 -2.78
CA HIS A 159 -8.88 -5.39 -3.00
C HIS A 159 -8.76 -6.16 -1.68
N LEU A 160 -7.80 -5.80 -0.82
CA LEU A 160 -7.66 -6.41 0.51
C LEU A 160 -8.94 -6.25 1.35
N GLN A 161 -9.61 -5.09 1.29
CA GLN A 161 -10.84 -4.87 2.04
C GLN A 161 -11.93 -5.88 1.67
N LYS A 162 -12.11 -6.18 0.38
CA LYS A 162 -13.07 -7.22 -0.05
C LYS A 162 -12.72 -8.61 0.49
N ILE A 163 -11.43 -8.91 0.59
CA ILE A 163 -10.94 -10.16 1.20
C ILE A 163 -11.24 -10.18 2.70
N ASN A 164 -11.02 -9.06 3.39
CA ASN A 164 -11.31 -8.90 4.81
C ASN A 164 -12.80 -8.99 5.11
N ASP A 165 -13.64 -8.38 4.28
CA ASP A 165 -15.10 -8.41 4.42
C ASP A 165 -15.63 -9.84 4.26
N PHE A 166 -15.13 -10.57 3.26
CA PHE A 166 -15.40 -12.01 3.10
C PHE A 166 -14.96 -12.80 4.34
N TYR A 167 -13.72 -12.61 4.80
CA TYR A 167 -13.19 -13.33 5.96
C TYR A 167 -14.02 -13.06 7.23
N LEU A 168 -14.39 -11.80 7.46
CA LEU A 168 -15.25 -11.40 8.56
C LEU A 168 -16.62 -12.09 8.48
N GLN A 169 -17.23 -12.14 7.30
CA GLN A 169 -18.53 -12.77 7.09
C GLN A 169 -18.48 -14.29 7.30
N GLU A 170 -17.50 -14.96 6.69
CA GLU A 170 -17.38 -16.42 6.69
C GLU A 170 -16.97 -16.97 8.06
N TYR A 171 -16.05 -16.28 8.74
CA TYR A 171 -15.47 -16.78 10.00
C TYR A 171 -15.98 -16.05 11.25
N ASN A 172 -16.75 -14.97 11.10
CA ASN A 172 -17.24 -14.12 12.19
C ASN A 172 -16.12 -13.66 13.16
N ASP A 173 -14.93 -13.38 12.61
CA ASP A 173 -13.75 -12.96 13.38
C ASP A 173 -13.53 -11.44 13.27
N GLU A 174 -14.15 -10.69 14.17
CA GLU A 174 -14.06 -9.23 14.23
C GLU A 174 -12.64 -8.70 14.51
N ASN A 175 -11.71 -9.55 14.97
CA ASN A 175 -10.35 -9.10 15.25
C ASN A 175 -9.61 -8.64 13.99
N ILE A 176 -10.08 -9.04 12.81
CA ILE A 176 -9.52 -8.60 11.53
C ILE A 176 -9.52 -7.08 11.39
N GLN A 177 -10.50 -6.41 11.99
CA GLN A 177 -10.64 -4.95 11.95
C GLN A 177 -9.58 -4.23 12.81
N LYS A 178 -8.89 -4.95 13.71
CA LYS A 178 -7.85 -4.39 14.58
C LYS A 178 -6.48 -4.38 13.92
N VAL A 179 -6.30 -5.10 12.80
CA VAL A 179 -5.01 -5.22 12.14
C VAL A 179 -4.70 -3.94 11.35
N PRO A 180 -3.56 -3.28 11.60
CA PRO A 180 -3.15 -2.06 10.90
C PRO A 180 -2.56 -2.37 9.53
N PHE A 181 -3.38 -2.84 8.59
CA PHE A 181 -2.93 -3.25 7.25
C PHE A 181 -2.22 -2.13 6.48
N GLU A 182 -2.61 -0.88 6.69
CA GLU A 182 -1.98 0.31 6.13
C GLU A 182 -0.59 0.60 6.67
N ARG A 183 -0.17 -0.05 7.76
CA ARG A 183 1.23 0.01 8.24
C ARG A 183 1.98 -1.28 7.95
N LEU A 184 1.27 -2.38 7.71
CA LEU A 184 1.87 -3.69 7.47
C LEU A 184 2.13 -4.00 6.00
N PHE A 185 1.19 -3.71 5.11
CA PHE A 185 1.18 -4.22 3.74
C PHE A 185 1.36 -3.15 2.66
N SER A 186 2.22 -3.46 1.70
CA SER A 186 2.20 -2.88 0.35
C SER A 186 1.58 -3.87 -0.64
N TYR A 187 1.08 -3.32 -1.76
CA TYR A 187 0.36 -4.08 -2.78
C TYR A 187 1.09 -3.94 -4.11
N SER A 188 1.99 -4.87 -4.42
CA SER A 188 2.68 -4.86 -5.70
C SER A 188 2.73 -6.24 -6.34
N LYS A 189 2.60 -6.25 -7.67
CA LYS A 189 2.85 -7.43 -8.49
C LYS A 189 4.32 -7.87 -8.44
N ASP A 190 5.23 -6.95 -8.19
CA ASP A 190 6.66 -7.22 -8.08
C ASP A 190 7.05 -7.64 -6.65
N ILE A 191 7.15 -8.95 -6.45
CA ILE A 191 7.54 -9.60 -5.19
C ILE A 191 9.07 -9.70 -5.02
N THR A 192 9.85 -9.00 -5.87
CA THR A 192 11.31 -8.98 -5.78
C THR A 192 11.87 -7.79 -5.04
N ARG A 193 11.02 -6.82 -4.69
CA ARG A 193 11.35 -5.61 -3.95
C ARG A 193 11.91 -5.95 -2.58
N ALA A 194 12.89 -5.16 -2.16
CA ALA A 194 13.40 -5.22 -0.80
C ALA A 194 12.63 -4.25 0.09
N ILE A 195 12.45 -4.61 1.36
CA ILE A 195 12.03 -3.71 2.41
C ILE A 195 13.22 -2.83 2.78
N ASP A 196 13.04 -1.52 2.79
CA ASP A 196 14.06 -0.60 3.28
C ASP A 196 13.99 -0.51 4.80
N LEU A 197 15.02 -1.02 5.47
CA LEU A 197 15.08 -1.10 6.92
C LEU A 197 15.13 0.28 7.59
N ASN A 198 15.52 1.33 6.87
CA ASN A 198 15.45 2.70 7.38
C ASN A 198 14.03 3.27 7.41
N TYR A 199 13.08 2.65 6.73
CA TYR A 199 11.69 3.12 6.68
C TYR A 199 10.68 2.07 7.07
N ALA A 200 11.12 0.85 7.39
CA ALA A 200 10.26 -0.22 7.86
C ALA A 200 9.39 0.26 9.04
N THR A 201 8.08 0.03 8.95
CA THR A 201 7.15 0.35 10.03
C THR A 201 7.38 -0.55 11.24
N ALA A 202 6.91 -0.14 12.41
CA ALA A 202 6.97 -0.98 13.61
C ALA A 202 6.26 -2.33 13.40
N GLU A 203 5.13 -2.35 12.69
CA GLU A 203 4.41 -3.57 12.32
C GLU A 203 5.25 -4.52 11.47
N VAL A 204 5.99 -3.98 10.50
CA VAL A 204 6.90 -4.78 9.65
C VAL A 204 8.09 -5.30 10.45
N TRP A 205 8.63 -4.51 11.39
CA TRP A 205 9.65 -5.00 12.31
C TRP A 205 9.16 -6.16 13.18
N GLN A 206 7.95 -6.05 13.75
CA GLN A 206 7.34 -7.14 14.50
C GLN A 206 7.13 -8.38 13.63
N LEU A 207 6.65 -8.22 12.39
CA LEU A 207 6.51 -9.32 11.44
C LEU A 207 7.86 -9.99 11.15
N MET A 208 8.87 -9.20 10.80
CA MET A 208 10.17 -9.72 10.35
C MET A 208 10.93 -10.41 11.46
N LEU A 209 10.91 -9.85 12.67
CA LEU A 209 11.76 -10.29 13.77
C LEU A 209 10.99 -11.07 14.85
N GLY A 210 9.66 -10.99 14.88
CA GLY A 210 8.82 -11.53 15.95
C GLY A 210 9.16 -10.98 17.33
N VAL A 211 9.54 -9.70 17.36
CA VAL A 211 9.80 -8.93 18.58
C VAL A 211 8.50 -8.30 19.07
N ASP A 212 8.50 -7.84 20.33
CA ASP A 212 7.39 -7.06 20.86
C ASP A 212 7.31 -5.65 20.25
N ALA A 213 6.18 -4.98 20.50
CA ALA A 213 5.93 -3.64 19.98
C ALA A 213 6.97 -2.60 20.46
N ALA A 214 7.46 -2.68 21.70
CA ALA A 214 8.41 -1.70 22.22
C ALA A 214 9.78 -1.81 21.53
N ARG A 215 10.24 -3.04 21.28
CA ARG A 215 11.46 -3.32 20.50
C ARG A 215 11.30 -2.86 19.05
N ALA A 216 10.14 -3.11 18.45
CA ALA A 216 9.87 -2.68 17.07
C ALA A 216 9.80 -1.15 16.92
N GLU A 217 9.18 -0.43 17.86
CA GLU A 217 9.18 1.03 17.87
C GLU A 217 10.59 1.61 18.05
N THR A 218 11.44 0.95 18.84
CA THR A 218 12.86 1.35 18.97
C THR A 218 13.60 1.23 17.64
N LEU A 219 13.34 0.15 16.88
CA LEU A 219 13.92 -0.04 15.55
C LEU A 219 13.35 0.95 14.53
N HIS A 220 12.05 1.23 14.58
CA HIS A 220 11.43 2.24 13.75
C HIS A 220 11.98 3.65 14.05
N ALA A 221 12.19 4.00 15.32
CA ALA A 221 12.72 5.30 15.73
C ALA A 221 14.18 5.55 15.28
N GLY A 222 14.93 4.50 14.94
CA GLY A 222 16.28 4.62 14.37
C GLY A 222 16.30 4.86 12.86
N SER A 223 15.13 5.07 12.23
CA SER A 223 14.99 5.42 10.82
C SER A 223 16.03 6.44 10.32
N GLY A 224 16.59 6.17 9.13
CA GLY A 224 17.57 7.03 8.47
C GLY A 224 19.01 6.90 8.96
N SER A 225 19.27 6.11 10.02
CA SER A 225 20.60 5.96 10.60
C SER A 225 21.28 4.61 10.29
N TYR A 226 20.54 3.63 9.77
CA TYR A 226 21.05 2.29 9.55
C TYR A 226 21.78 2.19 8.21
N GLN A 227 23.01 1.69 8.23
CA GLN A 227 23.83 1.46 7.04
C GLN A 227 24.19 -0.02 6.86
N LYS A 228 24.16 -0.79 7.95
CA LYS A 228 24.48 -2.22 7.99
C LYS A 228 23.75 -2.93 9.14
N ILE A 229 23.77 -4.26 9.11
CA ILE A 229 23.05 -5.12 10.06
C ILE A 229 23.51 -4.89 11.51
N GLU A 230 24.78 -4.53 11.71
CA GLU A 230 25.33 -4.25 13.04
C GLU A 230 24.68 -3.04 13.70
N ASP A 231 24.21 -2.07 12.91
CA ASP A 231 23.61 -0.83 13.43
C ASP A 231 22.24 -1.09 14.08
N LEU A 232 21.58 -2.18 13.71
CA LEU A 232 20.27 -2.59 14.23
C LEU A 232 20.35 -3.21 15.64
N GLY A 233 21.54 -3.61 16.08
CA GLY A 233 21.74 -4.25 17.39
C GLY A 233 20.93 -5.55 17.58
N LEU A 234 20.77 -6.33 16.51
CA LEU A 234 19.99 -7.58 16.54
C LEU A 234 20.73 -8.74 17.21
N SER A 235 19.99 -9.55 17.95
CA SER A 235 20.38 -10.88 18.41
C SER A 235 20.56 -11.87 17.24
N SER A 236 21.19 -13.02 17.50
CA SER A 236 21.39 -14.05 16.49
C SER A 236 20.08 -14.61 15.92
N GLU A 237 19.03 -14.71 16.75
CA GLU A 237 17.71 -15.17 16.31
C GLU A 237 17.02 -14.13 15.43
N GLU A 238 17.02 -12.86 15.84
CA GLU A 238 16.48 -11.76 15.03
C GLU A 238 17.18 -11.69 13.67
N LYS A 239 18.52 -11.82 13.63
CA LYS A 239 19.28 -11.87 12.36
C LYS A 239 18.86 -13.04 11.47
N LEU A 240 18.63 -14.22 12.04
CA LEU A 240 18.18 -15.40 11.30
C LEU A 240 16.78 -15.21 10.71
N ARG A 241 15.88 -14.55 11.45
CA ARG A 241 14.52 -14.26 10.95
C ARG A 241 14.55 -13.18 9.88
N LEU A 242 15.30 -12.10 10.09
CA LEU A 242 15.49 -11.03 9.10
C LEU A 242 16.02 -11.58 7.77
N SER A 243 16.93 -12.56 7.81
CA SER A 243 17.49 -13.20 6.61
C SER A 243 16.46 -13.97 5.77
N LYS A 244 15.21 -14.11 6.22
CA LYS A 244 14.12 -14.72 5.46
C LYS A 244 13.34 -13.72 4.61
N PHE A 245 13.63 -12.44 4.76
CA PHE A 245 13.05 -11.34 4.01
C PHE A 245 14.08 -10.73 3.08
N LYS A 246 13.61 -10.12 1.98
CA LYS A 246 14.46 -9.30 1.11
C LYS A 246 14.53 -7.91 1.73
N THR A 247 15.70 -7.51 2.20
CA THR A 247 15.88 -6.26 2.92
C THR A 247 17.09 -5.50 2.39
N SER A 248 17.01 -4.18 2.44
CA SER A 248 18.07 -3.25 2.06
C SER A 248 18.13 -2.10 3.07
N PHE A 249 19.23 -1.36 3.11
CA PHE A 249 19.34 -0.12 3.89
C PHE A 249 19.02 1.11 3.06
N TYR A 250 18.86 0.95 1.75
CA TYR A 250 18.59 2.06 0.85
C TYR A 250 17.83 1.60 -0.39
N GLU A 251 16.57 2.03 -0.49
CA GLU A 251 15.75 1.87 -1.67
C GLU A 251 15.19 3.22 -2.14
N PRO A 252 15.68 3.79 -3.26
CA PRO A 252 15.29 5.13 -3.72
C PRO A 252 13.97 5.11 -4.49
N TYR A 253 12.93 4.61 -3.84
CA TYR A 253 11.55 4.64 -4.31
C TYR A 253 10.70 5.42 -3.31
N ILE A 254 10.07 6.47 -3.80
CA ILE A 254 9.12 7.25 -3.00
C ILE A 254 7.70 6.87 -3.40
N LEU A 255 6.82 6.76 -2.42
CA LEU A 255 5.39 6.71 -2.64
C LEU A 255 4.89 8.14 -2.65
N VAL A 256 4.31 8.54 -3.78
CA VAL A 256 3.70 9.84 -3.98
C VAL A 256 2.22 9.67 -3.77
N ASN A 257 1.65 10.41 -2.81
CA ASN A 257 0.21 10.47 -2.60
C ASN A 257 -0.29 11.86 -2.94
N ILE A 258 -1.39 11.92 -3.69
CA ILE A 258 -2.03 13.15 -4.13
C ILE A 258 -3.48 13.07 -3.69
N ILE A 259 -3.90 14.01 -2.86
CA ILE A 259 -5.29 14.18 -2.48
C ILE A 259 -5.81 15.43 -3.17
N LEU A 260 -6.84 15.27 -4.00
CA LEU A 260 -7.50 16.33 -4.74
C LEU A 260 -8.87 16.57 -4.13
N ARG A 261 -9.20 17.81 -3.77
CA ARG A 261 -10.51 18.16 -3.21
C ARG A 261 -11.15 19.31 -3.98
N LYS A 262 -12.39 19.09 -4.40
CA LYS A 262 -13.24 20.11 -5.04
C LYS A 262 -14.65 20.03 -4.49
N ALA A 263 -15.07 21.05 -3.76
CA ALA A 263 -16.34 21.05 -3.04
C ALA A 263 -16.47 19.81 -2.14
N GLU A 264 -17.43 18.92 -2.42
CA GLU A 264 -17.72 17.69 -1.64
C GLU A 264 -17.09 16.42 -2.26
N GLU A 265 -16.29 16.56 -3.32
CA GLU A 265 -15.62 15.43 -3.98
C GLU A 265 -14.12 15.39 -3.63
N GLU A 266 -13.63 14.18 -3.37
CA GLU A 266 -12.23 13.90 -3.06
C GLU A 266 -11.73 12.78 -3.98
N ALA A 267 -10.56 12.96 -4.58
CA ALA A 267 -9.87 11.92 -5.32
C ALA A 267 -8.50 11.67 -4.68
N HIS A 268 -8.16 10.39 -4.53
CA HIS A 268 -6.87 9.92 -4.05
C HIS A 268 -6.12 9.26 -5.20
N ILE A 269 -4.94 9.77 -5.48
CA ILE A 269 -4.01 9.18 -6.44
C ILE A 269 -2.77 8.79 -5.67
N SER A 270 -2.29 7.56 -5.86
CA SER A 270 -0.98 7.18 -5.35
C SER A 270 -0.20 6.42 -6.40
N PHE A 271 1.12 6.59 -6.39
CA PHE A 271 2.02 5.86 -7.27
C PHE A 271 3.43 5.82 -6.68
N GLU A 272 4.18 4.79 -7.05
CA GLU A 272 5.60 4.72 -6.74
C GLU A 272 6.41 5.47 -7.78
N TYR A 273 7.43 6.20 -7.36
CA TYR A 273 8.38 6.87 -8.22
C TYR A 273 9.79 6.33 -7.99
N ASP A 274 10.37 5.71 -9.01
CA ASP A 274 11.78 5.29 -9.06
C ASP A 274 12.65 6.52 -9.30
N ILE A 275 13.36 7.00 -8.27
CA ILE A 275 14.21 8.19 -8.36
C ILE A 275 15.35 7.98 -9.37
N ARG A 276 15.90 6.76 -9.45
CA ARG A 276 17.04 6.47 -10.34
C ARG A 276 16.62 6.53 -11.81
N LYS A 277 15.47 5.93 -12.13
CA LYS A 277 14.93 5.85 -13.49
C LYS A 277 14.01 7.00 -13.87
N GLU A 278 13.66 7.85 -12.90
CA GLU A 278 12.73 8.97 -13.07
C GLU A 278 11.38 8.53 -13.64
N LYS A 279 10.86 7.42 -13.11
CA LYS A 279 9.68 6.73 -13.66
C LYS A 279 8.66 6.37 -12.58
N GLY A 280 7.40 6.67 -12.85
CA GLY A 280 6.26 6.24 -12.04
C GLY A 280 5.80 4.80 -12.35
N SER A 281 5.31 4.09 -11.35
CA SER A 281 4.70 2.76 -11.44
C SER A 281 3.64 2.55 -10.35
N ASP A 282 2.88 1.45 -10.44
CA ASP A 282 1.87 1.03 -9.45
C ASP A 282 0.85 2.13 -9.12
N PHE A 283 0.31 2.75 -10.17
CA PHE A 283 -0.70 3.79 -10.04
C PHE A 283 -2.01 3.24 -9.48
N VAL A 284 -2.52 3.90 -8.46
CA VAL A 284 -3.82 3.66 -7.85
C VAL A 284 -4.62 4.96 -7.92
N PHE A 285 -5.88 4.85 -8.35
CA PHE A 285 -6.82 5.96 -8.43
C PHE A 285 -8.11 5.57 -7.71
N GLU A 286 -8.50 6.37 -6.72
CA GLU A 286 -9.72 6.20 -5.93
C GLU A 286 -10.49 7.52 -5.91
N ILE A 287 -11.81 7.47 -6.17
CA ILE A 287 -12.74 8.61 -6.21
C ILE A 287 -14.02 8.22 -5.48
#